data_AF-A0AAN6PM41-F1
#
_entry.id   AF-A0AAN6PM41-F1
#
_cell.length_a   1.000
_cell.length_b   1.000
_cell.length_c   1.000
_cell.angle_alpha   90.00
_cell.angle_beta   90.00
_cell.angle_gamma   90.00
#
_symmetry.space_group_name_H-M   'P 1'
#
loop_
_entity.id
_entity.type
_entity.pdbx_description
1 polymer ?
#
loop_
_entity_poly.entity_id
_entity_poly.type
_entity_poly.pdbx_seq_one_letter_code
_entity_poly.pdbx_strand_id
1 'polypeptide(L)'
;MPSCAHSTMAVIYQDKFKCINCEQEPPSGMLYRCTVDKEPLILDAKDRGVPVSFDDIGSQLAEEMTLGKFGADARSDALNVIAEMSAEQLSSYTPEQLSILISQRKNVRLQSPHARRWLGHRTPQSAREKYPHDDKPWLPDRSRECQHKICPACYRIGRQKSWVSLDAVLNGDILPHVATGFSFSFMGTRPVGDVNIVSNLGCRPVPLV
;
A
#
# COMPACT_ATOMS: atom_id res chain seq x y z
N MET A 1 21.74 9.36 5.58
CA MET A 1 20.45 9.73 4.97
C MET A 1 19.39 8.76 5.45
N PRO A 2 18.26 9.20 6.03
CA PRO A 2 17.14 8.30 6.27
C PRO A 2 16.55 7.92 4.90
N SER A 3 16.98 6.79 4.34
CA SER A 3 16.42 6.24 3.10
C SER A 3 15.40 5.17 3.44
N CYS A 4 14.19 5.33 2.93
CA CYS A 4 13.19 4.27 2.97
C CYS A 4 13.45 3.30 1.83
N ALA A 5 13.81 2.06 2.16
CA ALA A 5 14.05 1.00 1.17
C ALA A 5 12.74 0.43 0.58
N HIS A 6 11.58 0.75 1.17
CA HIS A 6 10.29 0.28 0.69
C HIS A 6 10.00 0.69 -0.76
N SER A 7 9.28 -0.18 -1.46
CA SER A 7 9.01 -0.07 -2.89
C SER A 7 7.89 0.91 -3.24
N THR A 8 6.96 1.15 -2.32
CA THR A 8 5.70 1.83 -2.62
C THR A 8 5.49 3.05 -1.74
N MET A 9 5.06 4.14 -2.37
CA MET A 9 4.77 5.43 -1.75
C MET A 9 3.46 5.99 -2.29
N ALA A 10 2.83 6.89 -1.55
CA ALA A 10 1.74 7.73 -2.06
C ALA A 10 2.21 9.18 -2.13
N VAL A 11 1.63 9.93 -3.06
CA VAL A 11 1.71 11.38 -3.04
C VAL A 11 0.72 11.90 -2.01
N ILE A 12 1.19 12.66 -1.03
CA ILE A 12 0.33 13.35 -0.07
C ILE A 12 0.40 14.85 -0.29
N TYR A 13 -0.72 15.52 -0.08
CA TYR A 13 -0.83 16.97 -0.16
C TYR A 13 -1.05 17.52 1.25
N GLN A 14 -0.04 18.19 1.80
CA GLN A 14 -0.10 18.88 3.08
C GLN A 14 0.95 19.99 3.17
N ASP A 15 0.52 21.19 3.53
CA ASP A 15 1.37 22.38 3.62
C ASP A 15 2.30 22.35 4.84
N LYS A 16 1.83 21.82 5.96
CA LYS A 16 2.57 21.78 7.24
C LYS A 16 3.63 20.67 7.34
N PHE A 17 3.70 19.77 6.37
CA PHE A 17 4.66 18.66 6.44
C PHE A 17 6.02 19.03 5.86
N LYS A 18 7.05 18.78 6.66
CA LYS A 18 8.44 18.99 6.27
C LYS A 18 9.06 17.74 5.67
N CYS A 19 9.88 17.93 4.64
CA CYS A 19 10.71 16.89 4.07
C CYS A 19 11.71 16.39 5.12
N ILE A 20 11.84 15.07 5.28
CA ILE A 20 12.80 14.49 6.25
C ILE A 20 14.28 14.76 5.89
N ASN A 21 14.56 15.14 4.63
CA ASN A 21 15.93 15.32 4.15
C ASN A 21 16.38 16.78 4.14
N CYS A 22 15.55 17.71 3.65
CA CYS A 22 15.90 19.13 3.60
C CYS A 22 15.21 19.97 4.68
N GLU A 23 14.30 19.39 5.46
CA GLU A 23 13.50 20.04 6.52
C GLU A 23 12.67 21.24 6.04
N GLN A 24 12.58 21.44 4.73
CA GLN A 24 11.75 22.47 4.12
C GLN A 24 10.33 21.94 3.88
N GLU A 25 9.38 22.88 3.91
CA GLU A 25 8.04 22.67 3.39
C GLU A 25 8.10 22.62 1.86
N PRO A 26 7.48 21.63 1.22
CA PRO A 26 7.52 21.52 -0.24
C PRO A 26 6.75 22.70 -0.87
N PRO A 27 7.31 23.38 -1.88
CA PRO A 27 6.67 24.55 -2.51
C PRO A 27 5.25 24.29 -3.05
N SER A 28 4.94 23.05 -3.43
CA SER A 28 3.63 22.64 -3.93
C SER A 28 2.75 21.91 -2.90
N GLY A 29 3.15 21.89 -1.62
CA GLY A 29 2.49 21.09 -0.58
C GLY A 29 2.64 19.57 -0.77
N MET A 30 3.43 19.13 -1.74
CA MET A 30 3.51 17.73 -2.17
C MET A 30 4.69 16.99 -1.55
N LEU A 31 4.42 15.86 -0.90
CA LEU A 31 5.44 14.92 -0.42
C LEU A 31 5.14 13.51 -0.91
N TYR A 32 6.19 12.71 -1.09
CA TYR A 32 6.06 11.26 -1.13
C TYR A 32 6.05 10.73 0.29
N ARG A 33 5.06 9.91 0.63
CA ARG A 33 4.95 9.19 1.91
C ARG A 33 4.99 7.69 1.66
N CYS A 34 5.83 6.97 2.40
CA CYS A 34 5.83 5.50 2.34
C CYS A 34 4.46 4.95 2.76
N THR A 35 3.92 3.99 2.01
CA THR A 35 2.63 3.36 2.34
C THR A 35 2.71 1.85 2.55
N VAL A 36 3.87 1.22 2.38
CA VAL A 36 4.02 -0.24 2.53
C VAL A 36 3.45 -0.77 3.86
N ASP A 37 3.81 -0.16 4.98
CA ASP A 37 3.23 -0.54 6.28
C ASP A 37 1.79 -0.03 6.45
N LYS A 38 1.42 1.01 5.71
CA LYS A 38 0.10 1.64 5.79
C LYS A 38 -0.99 0.79 5.18
N GLU A 39 -0.73 0.13 4.06
CA GLU A 39 -1.72 -0.73 3.37
C GLU A 39 -2.35 -1.76 4.33
N PRO A 40 -1.56 -2.66 4.99
CA PRO A 40 -2.13 -3.65 5.88
C PRO A 40 -2.79 -3.03 7.11
N LEU A 41 -2.32 -1.86 7.57
CA LEU A 41 -2.92 -1.14 8.72
C LEU A 41 -4.29 -0.52 8.39
N ILE A 42 -4.48 -0.05 7.16
CA ILE A 42 -5.78 0.43 6.65
C ILE A 42 -6.73 -0.75 6.51
N LEU A 43 -6.29 -1.83 5.88
CA LEU A 43 -7.12 -3.04 5.72
C LEU A 43 -7.56 -3.60 7.09
N ASP A 44 -6.64 -3.73 8.05
CA ASP A 44 -6.97 -4.15 9.42
C ASP A 44 -7.90 -3.17 10.16
N ALA A 45 -7.82 -1.87 9.88
CA ALA A 45 -8.76 -0.90 10.45
C ALA A 45 -10.17 -1.14 9.91
N LYS A 46 -10.34 -1.34 8.61
CA LYS A 46 -11.63 -1.70 7.98
C LYS A 46 -12.18 -3.00 8.57
N ASP A 47 -11.38 -4.06 8.66
CA ASP A 47 -11.79 -5.35 9.22
C ASP A 47 -12.28 -5.25 10.68
N ARG A 48 -11.88 -4.20 11.40
CA ARG A 48 -12.31 -3.91 12.78
C ARG A 48 -13.51 -2.96 12.84
N GLY A 49 -14.09 -2.59 11.70
CA GLY A 49 -15.21 -1.64 11.61
C GLY A 49 -14.81 -0.20 11.90
N VAL A 50 -13.51 0.13 11.85
CA VAL A 50 -13.04 1.51 11.98
C VAL A 50 -13.21 2.19 10.62
N PRO A 51 -13.87 3.37 10.55
CA PRO A 51 -13.94 4.14 9.31
C PRO A 51 -12.55 4.47 8.78
N VAL A 52 -12.31 4.13 7.51
CA VAL A 52 -11.01 4.32 6.84
C VAL A 52 -11.07 5.32 5.68
N SER A 53 -12.25 5.55 5.13
CA SER A 53 -12.55 6.57 4.12
C SER A 53 -13.00 7.87 4.78
N PHE A 54 -12.79 9.00 4.09
CA PHE A 54 -13.31 10.31 4.49
C PHE A 54 -14.37 10.84 3.51
N ASP A 55 -14.68 10.09 2.45
CA ASP A 55 -15.66 10.45 1.42
C ASP A 55 -16.44 9.24 0.88
N ASP A 56 -17.49 9.51 0.10
CA ASP A 56 -18.40 8.49 -0.45
C ASP A 56 -17.68 7.57 -1.45
N ILE A 57 -16.83 8.13 -2.30
CA ILE A 57 -16.02 7.37 -3.27
C ILE A 57 -15.11 6.39 -2.52
N GLY A 58 -14.44 6.87 -1.46
CA GLY A 58 -13.57 6.01 -0.66
C GLY A 58 -14.33 4.95 0.09
N SER A 59 -15.56 5.24 0.51
CA SER A 59 -16.43 4.26 1.18
C SER A 59 -16.86 3.14 0.22
N GLN A 60 -17.17 3.47 -1.04
CA GLN A 60 -17.48 2.48 -2.07
C GLN A 60 -16.26 1.61 -2.39
N LEU A 61 -15.11 2.24 -2.68
CA LEU A 61 -13.89 1.52 -3.07
C LEU A 61 -13.24 0.75 -1.91
N ALA A 62 -13.47 1.16 -0.66
CA ALA A 62 -12.96 0.42 0.50
C ALA A 62 -13.56 -0.98 0.60
N GLU A 63 -14.73 -1.24 0.00
CA GLU A 63 -15.29 -2.58 -0.02
C GLU A 63 -14.52 -3.55 -0.92
N GLU A 64 -13.88 -3.03 -1.96
CA GLU A 64 -13.14 -3.81 -2.96
C GLU A 64 -11.62 -3.81 -2.74
N MET A 65 -11.13 -3.14 -1.67
CA MET A 65 -9.69 -3.01 -1.45
C MET A 65 -9.02 -4.29 -0.99
N THR A 66 -7.78 -4.50 -1.45
CA THR A 66 -6.96 -5.69 -1.20
C THR A 66 -5.48 -5.30 -1.11
N LEU A 67 -4.61 -6.08 -0.44
CA LEU A 67 -3.15 -5.85 -0.57
C LEU A 67 -2.59 -6.37 -1.91
N GLY A 68 -3.49 -6.78 -2.80
CA GLY A 68 -3.27 -7.15 -4.17
C GLY A 68 -3.06 -8.64 -4.36
N LYS A 69 -3.09 -9.06 -5.64
CA LYS A 69 -3.00 -10.49 -6.00
C LYS A 69 -1.75 -11.18 -5.43
N PHE A 70 -0.67 -10.42 -5.30
CA PHE A 70 0.62 -10.87 -4.77
C PHE A 70 0.90 -10.36 -3.35
N GLY A 71 -0.13 -9.84 -2.68
CA GLY A 71 -0.08 -9.25 -1.35
C GLY A 71 0.29 -10.23 -0.25
N ALA A 72 0.68 -9.68 0.90
CA ALA A 72 1.09 -10.49 2.05
C ALA A 72 -0.08 -11.26 2.70
N ASP A 73 -1.29 -10.71 2.60
CA ASP A 73 -2.55 -11.34 2.98
C ASP A 73 -2.89 -12.52 2.06
N ALA A 74 -2.77 -12.34 0.75
CA ALA A 74 -2.99 -13.37 -0.24
C ALA A 74 -2.01 -14.54 -0.02
N ARG A 75 -0.76 -14.24 0.31
CA ARG A 75 0.29 -15.22 0.61
C ARG A 75 0.17 -15.88 1.99
N SER A 76 -0.78 -15.45 2.81
CA SER A 76 -1.09 -16.15 4.07
C SER A 76 -1.60 -17.56 3.81
N ASP A 77 -2.28 -17.78 2.69
CA ASP A 77 -2.58 -19.10 2.16
C ASP A 77 -1.41 -19.60 1.29
N ALA A 78 -0.82 -20.72 1.70
CA ALA A 78 0.29 -21.34 0.99
C ALA A 78 -0.14 -21.88 -0.39
N LEU A 79 -1.42 -22.20 -0.58
CA LEU A 79 -1.96 -22.72 -1.84
C LEU A 79 -2.20 -21.63 -2.88
N ASN A 80 -2.27 -20.36 -2.46
CA ASN A 80 -2.52 -19.23 -3.36
C ASN A 80 -1.41 -19.04 -4.42
N VAL A 81 -0.26 -19.72 -4.27
CA VAL A 81 0.78 -19.75 -5.32
C VAL A 81 0.22 -20.18 -6.68
N ILE A 82 -0.78 -21.07 -6.69
CA ILE A 82 -1.41 -21.56 -7.92
C ILE A 82 -2.24 -20.45 -8.58
N ALA A 83 -2.98 -19.66 -7.80
CA ALA A 83 -3.79 -18.57 -8.33
C ALA A 83 -2.95 -17.33 -8.70
N GLU A 84 -1.76 -17.18 -8.10
CA GLU A 84 -0.80 -16.14 -8.47
C GLU A 84 -0.26 -16.33 -9.90
N MET A 85 -0.10 -17.57 -10.36
CA MET A 85 0.49 -17.92 -11.65
C MET A 85 -0.49 -17.78 -12.82
N SER A 86 0.03 -17.40 -14.00
CA SER A 86 -0.71 -17.56 -15.25
C SER A 86 -0.82 -19.04 -15.63
N ALA A 87 -1.72 -19.38 -16.56
CA ALA A 87 -1.86 -20.76 -17.02
C ALA A 87 -0.57 -21.28 -17.68
N GLU A 88 0.12 -20.42 -18.44
CA GLU A 88 1.39 -20.74 -19.09
C GLU A 88 2.48 -20.98 -18.04
N GLN A 89 2.56 -20.12 -17.02
CA GLN A 89 3.48 -20.30 -15.91
C GLN A 89 3.21 -21.62 -15.19
N LEU A 90 1.95 -21.89 -14.83
CA LEU A 90 1.57 -23.10 -14.10
C LEU A 90 1.95 -24.37 -14.91
N SER A 91 1.74 -24.35 -16.23
CA SER A 91 2.08 -25.45 -17.12
C SER A 91 3.58 -25.75 -17.24
N SER A 92 4.43 -24.76 -16.92
CA SER A 92 5.88 -24.91 -16.96
C SER A 92 6.47 -25.62 -15.73
N TYR A 93 5.68 -25.79 -14.67
CA TYR A 93 6.12 -26.46 -13.43
C TYR A 93 5.68 -27.92 -13.39
N THR A 94 6.55 -28.79 -12.88
CA THR A 94 6.16 -30.16 -12.53
C THR A 94 5.39 -30.19 -11.20
N PRO A 95 4.57 -31.23 -10.95
CA PRO A 95 3.89 -31.38 -9.66
C PRO A 95 4.84 -31.37 -8.46
N GLU A 96 6.03 -31.95 -8.60
CA GLU A 96 7.06 -31.97 -7.55
C GLU A 96 7.57 -30.56 -7.27
N GLN A 97 7.82 -29.75 -8.30
CA GLN A 97 8.24 -28.36 -8.13
C GLN A 97 7.17 -27.51 -7.45
N LEU A 98 5.89 -27.70 -7.81
CA LEU A 98 4.77 -27.04 -7.13
C LEU A 98 4.69 -27.46 -5.65
N SER A 99 4.91 -28.74 -5.34
CA SER A 99 4.93 -29.24 -3.96
C SER A 99 6.04 -28.58 -3.13
N ILE A 100 7.20 -28.33 -3.74
CA ILE A 100 8.33 -27.63 -3.11
C ILE A 100 7.95 -26.17 -2.83
N LEU A 101 7.37 -25.46 -3.79
CA LEU A 101 6.95 -24.06 -3.62
C LEU A 101 5.92 -23.92 -2.49
N ILE A 102 4.90 -24.79 -2.46
CA ILE A 102 3.89 -24.81 -1.40
C ILE A 102 4.55 -25.08 -0.04
N SER A 103 5.47 -26.04 0.02
CA SER A 103 6.20 -26.38 1.25
C SER A 103 7.06 -25.22 1.75
N GLN A 104 7.75 -24.51 0.85
CA GLN A 104 8.52 -23.32 1.19
C GLN A 104 7.63 -22.22 1.78
N ARG A 105 6.46 -21.96 1.17
CA ARG A 105 5.50 -20.98 1.70
C ARG A 105 4.98 -21.36 3.08
N LYS A 106 4.62 -22.62 3.29
CA LYS A 106 4.23 -23.14 4.61
C LYS A 106 5.34 -22.91 5.64
N ASN A 107 6.59 -23.22 5.29
CA ASN A 107 7.72 -23.02 6.19
C ASN A 107 7.92 -21.54 6.56
N VAL A 108 7.87 -20.61 5.59
CA VAL A 108 7.98 -19.17 5.86
C VAL A 108 6.88 -18.68 6.80
N ARG A 109 5.66 -19.20 6.64
CA ARG A 109 4.53 -18.89 7.55
C ARG A 109 4.80 -19.36 8.98
N LEU A 110 5.36 -20.56 9.14
CA LEU A 110 5.71 -21.09 10.47
C LEU A 110 6.88 -20.32 11.12
N GLN A 111 7.83 -19.84 10.33
CA GLN A 111 9.01 -19.13 10.83
C GLN A 111 8.76 -17.63 11.11
N SER A 112 7.78 -17.01 10.42
CA SER A 112 7.50 -15.57 10.55
C SER A 112 7.16 -15.11 11.98
N PRO A 113 6.33 -15.82 12.78
CA PRO A 113 6.06 -15.46 14.17
C PRO A 113 7.33 -15.48 15.04
N HIS A 114 8.23 -16.43 14.81
CA HIS A 114 9.51 -16.49 15.51
C HIS A 114 10.37 -15.27 15.17
N ALA A 115 10.53 -14.95 13.88
CA ALA A 115 11.27 -13.77 13.44
C ALA A 115 10.71 -12.47 14.02
N ARG A 116 9.38 -12.31 14.07
CA ARG A 116 8.71 -11.17 14.71
C ARG A 116 9.06 -11.03 16.19
N ARG A 117 9.03 -12.14 16.93
CA ARG A 117 9.39 -12.19 18.35
C ARG A 117 10.84 -11.76 18.55
N TRP A 118 11.76 -12.24 17.71
CA TRP A 118 13.19 -11.89 17.76
C TRP A 118 13.44 -10.41 17.46
N LEU A 119 12.76 -9.84 16.46
CA LEU A 119 12.85 -8.41 16.10
C LEU A 119 12.11 -7.49 17.10
N GLY A 120 11.52 -8.05 18.16
CA GLY A 120 10.84 -7.32 19.20
C GLY A 120 9.59 -6.58 18.72
N HIS A 121 8.93 -7.03 17.64
CA HIS A 121 7.62 -6.53 17.25
C HIS A 121 6.62 -6.94 18.34
N ARG A 122 6.31 -6.01 19.26
CA ARG A 122 5.31 -6.26 20.28
C ARG A 122 3.94 -6.12 19.62
N THR A 123 3.28 -7.23 19.36
CA THR A 123 1.84 -7.21 19.09
C THR A 123 1.14 -6.54 20.29
N PRO A 124 0.36 -5.47 20.08
CA PRO A 124 -0.42 -4.83 21.15
C PRO A 124 -1.30 -5.88 21.85
N GLN A 125 -1.50 -5.75 23.17
CA GLN A 125 -2.27 -6.73 23.94
C GLN A 125 -3.68 -6.95 23.38
N SER A 126 -4.34 -5.89 22.91
CA SER A 126 -5.64 -5.96 22.23
C SER A 126 -5.61 -6.75 20.91
N ALA A 127 -4.49 -6.77 20.21
CA ALA A 127 -4.30 -7.57 19.00
C ALA A 127 -3.99 -9.03 19.34
N ARG A 128 -3.28 -9.29 20.46
CA ARG A 128 -3.03 -10.66 20.97
C ARG A 128 -4.29 -11.33 21.48
N GLU A 129 -5.17 -10.58 22.15
CA GLU A 129 -6.45 -11.09 22.66
C GLU A 129 -7.42 -11.41 21.52
N LYS A 130 -7.41 -10.64 20.44
CA LYS A 130 -8.25 -10.88 19.25
C LYS A 130 -7.68 -11.93 18.29
N TYR A 131 -6.35 -12.06 18.22
CA TYR A 131 -5.63 -13.03 17.38
C TYR A 131 -4.65 -13.87 18.22
N PRO A 132 -5.17 -14.82 19.04
CA PRO A 132 -4.35 -15.63 19.95
C PRO A 132 -3.30 -16.49 19.23
N HIS A 133 -3.42 -16.68 17.91
CA HIS A 133 -2.49 -17.44 17.07
C HIS A 133 -1.63 -16.60 16.10
N ASP A 134 -1.69 -15.26 16.15
CA ASP A 134 -1.05 -14.36 15.16
C ASP A 134 -1.46 -14.71 13.72
N ASP A 135 -2.77 -14.70 13.44
CA ASP A 135 -3.33 -15.07 12.13
C ASP A 135 -2.97 -14.09 11.00
N LYS A 136 -2.37 -12.93 11.34
CA LYS A 136 -1.92 -11.90 10.40
C LYS A 136 -0.43 -11.56 10.62
N PRO A 137 0.51 -12.51 10.37
CA PRO A 137 1.95 -12.34 10.54
C PRO A 137 2.60 -11.35 9.56
N TRP A 138 1.82 -10.62 8.76
CA TRP A 138 2.28 -9.49 7.94
C TRP A 138 1.86 -8.11 8.47
N LEU A 139 0.92 -8.03 9.42
CA LEU A 139 0.45 -6.74 9.96
C LEU A 139 1.55 -6.07 10.80
N PRO A 140 2.06 -4.88 10.43
CA PRO A 140 3.10 -4.20 11.19
C PRO A 140 2.56 -3.61 12.50
N ASP A 141 3.47 -3.34 13.44
CA ASP A 141 3.14 -2.60 14.67
C ASP A 141 2.87 -1.12 14.32
N ARG A 142 1.70 -0.60 14.73
CA ARG A 142 1.30 0.79 14.49
C ARG A 142 2.32 1.80 15.01
N SER A 143 2.98 1.49 16.12
CA SER A 143 4.02 2.36 16.70
C SER A 143 5.33 2.37 15.89
N ARG A 144 5.50 1.39 15.00
CA ARG A 144 6.69 1.20 14.15
C ARG A 144 6.42 1.40 12.66
N GLU A 145 5.22 1.84 12.27
CA GLU A 145 4.87 2.17 10.88
C GLU A 145 5.89 3.15 10.29
N CYS A 146 6.42 2.85 9.11
CA CYS A 146 7.32 3.75 8.40
C CYS A 146 6.67 5.13 8.13
N GLN A 147 7.12 6.16 8.86
CA GLN A 147 6.68 7.55 8.68
C GLN A 147 7.52 8.34 7.67
N HIS A 148 8.24 7.65 6.77
CA HIS A 148 9.13 8.32 5.84
C HIS A 148 8.36 9.22 4.88
N LYS A 149 8.72 10.51 4.88
CA LYS A 149 8.14 11.55 4.03
C LYS A 149 9.23 12.42 3.42
N ILE A 150 9.22 12.55 2.09
CA ILE A 150 10.32 13.20 1.35
C ILE A 150 9.78 14.00 0.17
N CYS A 151 10.37 15.17 -0.09
CA CYS A 151 9.92 16.01 -1.20
C CYS A 151 10.45 15.53 -2.56
N PRO A 152 9.80 15.90 -3.67
CA PRO A 152 10.23 15.52 -5.01
C PRO A 152 11.64 15.99 -5.39
N ALA A 153 12.07 17.14 -4.86
CA ALA A 153 13.42 17.66 -5.08
C ALA A 153 14.50 16.76 -4.46
N CYS A 154 14.27 16.26 -3.23
CA CYS A 154 15.20 15.37 -2.54
C CYS A 154 15.10 13.91 -3.00
N TYR A 155 13.97 13.49 -3.60
CA TYR A 155 13.77 12.11 -4.02
C TYR A 155 13.05 11.99 -5.36
N ARG A 156 13.79 12.23 -6.44
CA ARG A 156 13.26 12.19 -7.81
C ARG A 156 12.66 10.82 -8.19
N ILE A 157 13.23 9.74 -7.65
CA ILE A 157 12.75 8.36 -7.88
C ILE A 157 11.38 8.11 -7.23
N GLY A 158 10.95 8.95 -6.28
CA GLY A 158 9.65 8.79 -5.62
C GLY A 158 8.47 8.71 -6.59
N ARG A 159 8.55 9.37 -7.75
CA ARG A 159 7.54 9.28 -8.81
C ARG A 159 7.34 7.84 -9.31
N GLN A 160 8.41 7.06 -9.42
CA GLN A 160 8.36 5.66 -9.84
C GLN A 160 7.84 4.72 -8.75
N LYS A 161 7.75 5.22 -7.50
CA LYS A 161 7.20 4.48 -6.36
C LYS A 161 5.78 4.89 -6.01
N SER A 162 5.27 5.95 -6.62
CA SER A 162 3.97 6.56 -6.29
C SER A 162 2.95 6.52 -7.44
N TRP A 163 3.17 5.65 -8.41
CA TRP A 163 2.22 5.43 -9.48
C TRP A 163 1.21 4.35 -9.08
N VAL A 164 0.03 4.40 -9.70
CA VAL A 164 -1.04 3.43 -9.53
C VAL A 164 -1.40 2.91 -10.92
N SER A 165 -1.55 1.59 -11.05
CA SER A 165 -2.00 0.98 -12.30
C SER A 165 -3.51 1.10 -12.42
N LEU A 166 -4.01 1.77 -13.47
CA LEU A 166 -5.44 1.83 -13.75
C LEU A 166 -5.99 0.45 -14.13
N ASP A 167 -5.21 -0.35 -14.86
CA ASP A 167 -5.62 -1.73 -15.19
C ASP A 167 -5.74 -2.58 -13.93
N ALA A 168 -4.85 -2.41 -12.94
CA ALA A 168 -4.96 -3.14 -11.67
C ALA A 168 -6.25 -2.76 -10.93
N VAL A 169 -6.55 -1.45 -10.86
CA VAL A 169 -7.78 -0.94 -10.25
C VAL A 169 -9.02 -1.50 -10.95
N LEU A 170 -9.05 -1.49 -12.29
CA LEU A 170 -10.16 -2.04 -13.08
C LEU A 170 -10.35 -3.56 -12.89
N ASN A 171 -9.29 -4.28 -12.57
CA ASN A 171 -9.33 -5.72 -12.29
C ASN A 171 -9.56 -6.05 -10.79
N GLY A 172 -9.93 -5.06 -9.97
CA GLY A 172 -10.22 -5.26 -8.54
C GLY A 172 -9.00 -5.35 -7.64
N ASP A 173 -7.80 -5.05 -8.14
CA ASP A 173 -6.57 -4.95 -7.35
C ASP A 173 -6.38 -3.50 -6.88
N ILE A 174 -7.25 -3.07 -5.97
CA ILE A 174 -7.28 -1.69 -5.45
C ILE A 174 -6.56 -1.66 -4.10
N LEU A 175 -5.38 -1.04 -4.07
CA LEU A 175 -4.61 -0.89 -2.83
C LEU A 175 -5.38 -0.03 -1.80
N PRO A 176 -5.26 -0.33 -0.48
CA PRO A 176 -6.01 0.36 0.57
C PRO A 176 -5.83 1.87 0.58
N HIS A 177 -4.61 2.39 0.38
CA HIS A 177 -4.39 3.83 0.33
C HIS A 177 -5.07 4.51 -0.88
N VAL A 178 -5.20 3.79 -2.00
CA VAL A 178 -5.88 4.27 -3.21
C VAL A 178 -7.38 4.28 -3.00
N ALA A 179 -7.94 3.15 -2.53
CA ALA A 179 -9.35 3.00 -2.24
C ALA A 179 -9.84 4.10 -1.31
N THR A 180 -9.20 4.22 -0.15
CA THR A 180 -9.57 5.18 0.91
C THR A 180 -9.27 6.64 0.58
N GLY A 181 -8.54 6.90 -0.52
CA GLY A 181 -8.13 8.25 -0.88
C GLY A 181 -7.08 8.83 0.06
N PHE A 182 -6.28 8.00 0.73
CA PHE A 182 -5.32 8.37 1.78
C PHE A 182 -4.44 9.57 1.41
N SER A 183 -4.05 9.71 0.15
CA SER A 183 -3.32 10.84 -0.42
C SER A 183 -3.93 12.22 -0.08
N PHE A 184 -5.25 12.27 0.08
CA PHE A 184 -6.04 13.46 0.36
C PHE A 184 -6.64 13.47 1.77
N SER A 185 -6.33 12.48 2.60
CA SER A 185 -6.85 12.38 3.97
C SER A 185 -6.58 13.63 4.81
N PHE A 186 -5.46 14.31 4.55
CA PHE A 186 -5.08 15.56 5.22
C PHE A 186 -5.85 16.79 4.74
N MET A 187 -6.35 16.75 3.51
CA MET A 187 -7.22 17.80 2.96
C MET A 187 -8.69 17.60 3.39
N GLY A 188 -9.06 16.38 3.78
CA GLY A 188 -10.43 16.01 4.15
C GLY A 188 -11.38 15.88 2.95
N THR A 189 -10.93 16.21 1.75
CA THR A 189 -11.71 16.13 0.51
C THR A 189 -10.81 15.74 -0.65
N ARG A 190 -11.31 14.94 -1.60
CA ARG A 190 -10.61 14.72 -2.87
C ARG A 190 -10.66 16.00 -3.72
N PRO A 191 -9.57 16.39 -4.39
CA PRO A 191 -9.61 17.47 -5.37
C PRO A 191 -10.44 17.01 -6.58
N VAL A 192 -11.65 17.54 -6.71
CA VAL A 192 -12.51 17.32 -7.87
C VAL A 192 -12.37 18.53 -8.81
N GLY A 193 -11.98 18.27 -10.06
CA GLY A 193 -11.92 19.29 -11.10
C GLY A 193 -13.17 19.25 -11.98
N ASP A 194 -13.62 20.42 -12.46
CA ASP A 194 -14.68 20.50 -13.46
C ASP A 194 -14.25 19.75 -14.73
N VAL A 195 -15.06 18.79 -15.16
CA VAL A 195 -14.79 17.97 -16.35
C VAL A 195 -14.54 18.82 -17.59
N ASN A 196 -15.24 19.95 -17.75
CA ASN A 196 -15.09 20.84 -18.90
C ASN A 196 -13.72 21.56 -18.90
N ILE A 197 -13.12 21.73 -17.73
CA ILE A 197 -11.79 22.31 -17.56
C ILE A 197 -10.73 21.23 -17.77
N VAL A 198 -10.90 20.07 -17.11
CA VAL A 198 -9.92 18.99 -17.08
C VAL A 198 -9.82 18.26 -18.42
N SER A 199 -10.94 18.09 -19.16
CA SER A 199 -10.96 17.43 -20.46
C SER A 199 -10.09 18.12 -21.51
N ASN A 200 -9.82 19.41 -21.33
CA ASN A 200 -9.03 20.23 -22.23
C ASN A 200 -7.57 20.39 -21.78
N LEU A 201 -7.14 19.77 -20.66
CA LEU A 201 -5.76 19.80 -20.21
C LEU A 201 -4.88 18.98 -21.17
N GLY A 202 -3.78 19.56 -21.65
CA GLY A 202 -2.87 18.92 -22.60
C GLY A 202 -3.37 18.88 -24.06
N CYS A 203 -4.64 19.20 -24.31
CA CYS A 203 -5.22 19.30 -25.66
C CYS A 203 -5.17 20.73 -26.24
N ARG A 204 -4.71 21.71 -25.45
CA ARG A 204 -4.53 23.08 -25.95
C ARG A 204 -3.31 23.13 -26.88
N PRO A 205 -3.41 23.82 -28.03
CA PRO A 205 -2.25 24.02 -28.88
C PRO A 205 -1.13 24.68 -28.07
N VAL A 206 0.10 24.18 -28.24
CA VAL A 206 1.29 24.83 -27.69
C VAL A 206 1.29 26.25 -28.22
N PRO A 207 1.34 27.30 -27.38
CA PRO A 207 1.47 28.65 -27.87
C PRO A 207 2.73 28.74 -28.72
N LEU A 208 2.55 28.89 -30.03
CA LEU A 208 3.64 29.18 -30.94
C LEU A 208 3.99 30.64 -30.69
N VAL A 209 5.07 30.85 -29.94
CA VAL A 209 5.76 32.15 -29.85
C VAL A 209 6.51 32.38 -31.15
#